data_AF-A0A4Y9SL66-F1
#
_entry.id   AF-A0A4Y9SL66-F1
#
_cell.length_a   1.000
_cell.length_b   1.000
_cell.length_c   1.000
_cell.angle_alpha   90.00
_cell.angle_beta   90.00
_cell.angle_gamma   90.00
#
_symmetry.space_group_name_H-M   'P 1'
#
loop_
_entity.id
_entity.type
_entity.pdbx_description
1 polymer ?
#
loop_
_entity_poly.entity_id
_entity_poly.type
_entity_poly.pdbx_seq_one_letter_code
_entity_poly.pdbx_strand_id
1 'polypeptide(L)'
;MNEYLKQQLGESFAVVDTCLACIYRGDLHMYRPLAGQLRLLLCDTQRMADNSLIRRAYPNLKVSAIAQIEWSAEKSGEVHLDKTEAAINRIAQMPFEISAYENGLVIADVLVDKERMLPIQEWGEQRLSFDPVRLSIRRVIREVADKGGGAHVDSSASAELRLMYQRTPHGATYAELFVIAIGRFVQRIGEHLFKYQGCRVPENITSAQHEKYRLLVAAHQMDVAEP
;
A
#
# COMPACT_ATOMS: atom_id res chain seq x y z
N MET A 1 4.69 -16.69 -24.72
CA MET A 1 4.58 -16.31 -23.30
C MET A 1 4.51 -17.61 -22.49
N ASN A 2 5.31 -17.76 -21.43
CA ASN A 2 5.52 -19.05 -20.77
C ASN A 2 4.30 -19.41 -19.89
N GLU A 3 3.55 -20.45 -20.26
CA GLU A 3 2.36 -20.92 -19.52
C GLU A 3 2.70 -21.28 -18.06
N TYR A 4 3.91 -21.78 -17.80
CA TYR A 4 4.40 -22.01 -16.45
C TYR A 4 4.39 -20.73 -15.60
N LEU A 5 4.86 -19.59 -16.15
CA LEU A 5 4.88 -18.32 -15.41
C LEU A 5 3.47 -17.82 -15.11
N LYS A 6 2.50 -18.04 -16.00
CA LYS A 6 1.11 -17.68 -15.75
C LYS A 6 0.50 -18.56 -14.66
N GLN A 7 0.77 -19.85 -14.66
CA GLN A 7 0.31 -20.74 -13.60
C GLN A 7 0.86 -20.31 -12.24
N GLN A 8 2.17 -20.08 -12.16
CA GLN A 8 2.82 -19.59 -10.93
C GLN A 8 2.28 -18.24 -10.48
N LEU A 9 1.92 -17.36 -11.44
CA LEU A 9 1.28 -16.09 -11.14
C LEU A 9 -0.15 -16.27 -10.60
N GLY A 10 -0.92 -17.20 -11.16
CA GLY A 10 -2.25 -17.56 -10.66
C GLY A 10 -2.21 -18.08 -9.22
N GLU A 11 -1.29 -19.00 -8.93
CA GLU A 11 -1.04 -19.51 -7.57
C GLU A 11 -0.64 -18.38 -6.60
N SER A 12 0.22 -17.46 -7.06
CA SER A 12 0.62 -16.28 -6.29
C SER A 12 -0.55 -15.35 -5.96
N PHE A 13 -1.50 -15.17 -6.89
CA PHE A 13 -2.72 -14.40 -6.62
C PHE A 13 -3.65 -15.11 -5.61
N ALA A 14 -3.75 -16.44 -5.66
CA ALA A 14 -4.50 -17.20 -4.66
C ALA A 14 -3.91 -17.05 -3.24
N VAL A 15 -2.58 -16.90 -3.12
CA VAL A 15 -1.93 -16.57 -1.84
C VAL A 15 -2.32 -15.17 -1.36
N VAL A 16 -2.37 -14.17 -2.25
CA VAL A 16 -2.84 -12.81 -1.93
C VAL A 16 -4.27 -12.86 -1.41
N ASP A 17 -5.17 -13.58 -2.09
CA ASP A 17 -6.56 -13.77 -1.66
C ASP A 17 -6.65 -14.40 -0.28
N THR A 18 -5.88 -15.46 -0.05
CA THR A 18 -5.89 -16.17 1.24
C THR A 18 -5.45 -15.24 2.36
N CYS A 19 -4.38 -14.46 2.17
CA CYS A 19 -3.90 -13.51 3.17
C CYS A 19 -4.95 -12.43 3.46
N LEU A 20 -5.55 -11.84 2.42
CA LEU A 20 -6.60 -10.83 2.57
C LEU A 20 -7.84 -11.40 3.29
N ALA A 21 -8.27 -12.61 2.95
CA ALA A 21 -9.40 -13.28 3.60
C ALA A 21 -9.14 -13.55 5.10
N CYS A 22 -7.91 -13.90 5.48
CA CYS A 22 -7.52 -14.01 6.88
C CYS A 22 -7.56 -12.65 7.59
N ILE A 23 -7.02 -11.59 6.97
CA ILE A 23 -7.08 -10.23 7.52
C ILE A 23 -8.53 -9.80 7.77
N TYR A 24 -9.44 -10.07 6.83
CA TYR A 24 -10.86 -9.73 6.98
C TYR A 24 -11.57 -10.52 8.09
N ARG A 25 -10.99 -11.63 8.54
CA ARG A 25 -11.45 -12.42 9.70
C ARG A 25 -10.79 -12.01 11.02
N GLY A 26 -9.90 -11.01 11.00
CA GLY A 26 -9.21 -10.51 12.18
C GLY A 26 -7.78 -11.05 12.36
N ASP A 27 -7.29 -11.90 11.46
CA ASP A 27 -5.92 -12.42 11.49
C ASP A 27 -4.93 -11.38 10.94
N LEU A 28 -4.82 -10.23 11.61
CA LEU A 28 -4.11 -9.05 11.10
C LEU A 28 -2.65 -9.35 10.75
N HIS A 29 -2.00 -10.26 11.48
CA HIS A 29 -0.61 -10.69 11.24
C HIS A 29 -0.34 -11.21 9.81
N MET A 30 -1.39 -11.60 9.08
CA MET A 30 -1.31 -12.05 7.69
C MET A 30 -0.90 -10.95 6.70
N TYR A 31 -0.80 -9.67 7.12
CA TYR A 31 -0.15 -8.63 6.32
C TYR A 31 1.33 -8.94 6.03
N ARG A 32 2.02 -9.70 6.90
CA ARG A 32 3.43 -10.05 6.71
C ARG A 32 3.66 -11.02 5.55
N PRO A 33 3.02 -12.21 5.51
CA PRO A 33 3.11 -13.08 4.34
C PRO A 33 2.55 -12.41 3.08
N LEU A 34 1.54 -11.55 3.21
CA LEU A 34 1.07 -10.72 2.09
C LEU A 34 2.19 -9.81 1.54
N ALA A 35 2.95 -9.11 2.39
CA ALA A 35 4.09 -8.31 1.95
C ALA A 35 5.16 -9.16 1.24
N GLY A 36 5.45 -10.36 1.75
CA GLY A 36 6.35 -11.31 1.09
C GLY A 36 5.87 -11.70 -0.31
N GLN A 37 4.57 -12.00 -0.45
CA GLN A 37 3.98 -12.32 -1.74
C GLN A 37 3.99 -11.12 -2.70
N LEU A 38 3.71 -9.92 -2.20
CA LEU A 38 3.79 -8.69 -2.98
C LEU A 38 5.22 -8.40 -3.45
N ARG A 39 6.22 -8.73 -2.63
CA ARG A 39 7.63 -8.63 -3.05
C ARG A 39 7.89 -9.50 -4.26
N LEU A 40 7.49 -10.78 -4.22
CA LEU A 40 7.62 -11.71 -5.35
C LEU A 40 6.90 -11.19 -6.61
N LEU A 41 5.71 -10.61 -6.44
CA LEU A 41 4.85 -10.16 -7.54
C LEU A 41 5.32 -8.86 -8.20
N LEU A 42 5.84 -7.90 -7.42
CA LEU A 42 6.04 -6.50 -7.87
C LEU A 42 7.48 -6.00 -7.80
N CYS A 43 8.33 -6.56 -6.94
CA CYS A 43 9.66 -5.98 -6.70
C CYS A 43 10.75 -7.00 -6.34
N ASP A 44 10.60 -8.24 -6.80
CA ASP A 44 11.64 -9.24 -6.61
C ASP A 44 12.89 -8.84 -7.37
N THR A 45 14.04 -8.87 -6.70
CA THR A 45 15.31 -8.45 -7.30
C THR A 45 16.33 -9.54 -7.06
N GLN A 46 16.90 -10.08 -8.13
CA GLN A 46 17.99 -11.05 -8.08
C GLN A 46 19.10 -10.56 -8.99
N ARG A 47 20.34 -10.52 -8.48
CA ARG A 47 21.53 -10.02 -9.23
C ARG A 47 21.30 -8.63 -9.85
N MET A 48 20.70 -7.71 -9.08
CA MET A 48 20.35 -6.34 -9.50
C MET A 48 19.36 -6.22 -10.67
N ALA A 49 18.71 -7.31 -11.08
CA ALA A 49 17.65 -7.30 -12.07
C ALA A 49 16.28 -7.52 -11.40
N ASP A 50 15.27 -6.80 -11.87
CA ASP A 50 13.88 -6.98 -11.48
C ASP A 50 13.34 -8.31 -12.04
N ASN A 51 13.12 -9.28 -11.16
CA ASN A 51 12.58 -10.61 -11.46
C ASN A 51 11.13 -10.78 -11.02
N SER A 52 10.44 -9.66 -10.74
CA SER A 52 9.04 -9.68 -10.33
C SER A 52 8.16 -10.50 -11.28
N LEU A 53 7.31 -11.33 -10.69
CA LEU A 53 6.58 -12.35 -11.44
C LEU A 53 5.57 -11.73 -12.42
N ILE A 54 4.90 -10.63 -12.03
CA ILE A 54 3.95 -9.93 -12.91
C ILE A 54 4.67 -9.39 -14.14
N ARG A 55 5.83 -8.74 -13.97
CA ARG A 55 6.64 -8.22 -15.08
C ARG A 55 7.07 -9.32 -16.03
N ARG A 56 7.50 -10.47 -15.50
CA ARG A 56 7.96 -11.60 -16.32
C ARG A 56 6.82 -12.29 -17.08
N ALA A 57 5.65 -12.39 -16.46
CA ALA A 57 4.47 -12.98 -17.10
C ALA A 57 3.81 -12.01 -18.08
N TYR A 58 3.72 -10.72 -17.75
CA TYR A 58 3.04 -9.68 -18.54
C TYR A 58 3.92 -8.40 -18.64
N PRO A 59 4.96 -8.41 -19.49
CA PRO A 59 5.95 -7.32 -19.54
C PRO A 59 5.40 -5.97 -19.99
N ASN A 60 4.30 -5.99 -20.75
CA ASN A 60 3.64 -4.78 -21.25
C ASN A 60 2.41 -4.39 -20.43
N LEU A 61 2.20 -5.02 -19.25
CA LEU A 61 1.07 -4.68 -18.39
C LEU A 61 1.17 -3.22 -17.96
N LYS A 62 0.10 -2.48 -18.24
CA LYS A 62 -0.09 -1.13 -17.71
C LYS A 62 -1.26 -1.13 -16.75
N VAL A 63 -1.14 -0.36 -15.69
CA VAL A 63 -2.14 -0.22 -14.63
C VAL A 63 -2.34 1.26 -14.30
N SER A 64 -3.48 1.62 -13.72
CA SER A 64 -3.75 2.99 -13.30
C SER A 64 -2.70 3.46 -12.30
N ALA A 65 -2.21 4.68 -12.49
CA ALA A 65 -1.31 5.35 -11.56
C ALA A 65 -1.99 5.54 -10.20
N ILE A 66 -1.21 5.69 -9.14
CA ILE A 66 -1.79 6.13 -7.86
C ILE A 66 -2.15 7.61 -7.97
N ALA A 67 -3.18 8.03 -7.24
CA ALA A 67 -3.52 9.43 -7.12
C ALA A 67 -2.31 10.22 -6.59
N GLN A 68 -2.18 11.48 -6.99
CA GLN A 68 -1.12 12.34 -6.47
C GLN A 68 -1.36 12.66 -5.00
N ILE A 69 -0.29 12.93 -4.27
CA ILE A 69 -0.38 13.45 -2.90
C ILE A 69 -0.88 14.89 -2.98
N GLU A 70 -2.05 15.13 -2.40
CA GLU A 70 -2.66 16.45 -2.35
C GLU A 70 -2.07 17.23 -1.18
N TRP A 71 -1.61 18.46 -1.43
CA TRP A 71 -1.03 19.33 -0.42
C TRP A 71 -1.95 20.51 -0.15
N SER A 72 -2.18 20.79 1.13
CA SER A 72 -2.94 21.96 1.57
C SER A 72 -2.19 22.73 2.64
N ALA A 73 -2.15 24.05 2.50
CA ALA A 73 -1.56 24.96 3.48
C ALA A 73 -2.57 25.41 4.55
N GLU A 74 -3.86 25.07 4.40
CA GLU A 74 -4.93 25.64 5.24
C GLU A 74 -5.87 24.57 5.81
N LYS A 75 -6.28 23.60 4.99
CA LYS A 75 -7.25 22.57 5.37
C LYS A 75 -7.11 21.28 4.57
N SER A 76 -7.16 20.13 5.23
CA SER A 76 -7.37 18.83 4.57
C SER A 76 -8.31 17.97 5.39
N GLY A 77 -9.41 17.52 4.77
CA GLY A 77 -10.51 16.87 5.48
C GLY A 77 -11.08 17.77 6.58
N GLU A 78 -11.09 17.28 7.81
CA GLU A 78 -11.56 18.00 9.00
C GLU A 78 -10.44 18.77 9.73
N VAL A 79 -9.18 18.59 9.32
CA VAL A 79 -8.03 19.20 9.99
C VAL A 79 -7.79 20.60 9.42
N HIS A 80 -7.73 21.59 10.31
CA HIS A 80 -7.35 22.96 10.02
C HIS A 80 -5.99 23.24 10.65
N LEU A 81 -5.10 23.89 9.91
CA LEU A 81 -3.81 24.33 10.45
C LEU A 81 -3.93 25.77 10.94
N ASP A 82 -3.73 25.98 12.24
CA ASP A 82 -3.50 27.31 12.79
C ASP A 82 -2.13 27.79 12.30
N LYS A 83 -2.11 28.85 11.48
CA LYS A 83 -0.88 29.42 10.93
C LYS A 83 0.00 29.93 12.07
N THR A 84 1.08 29.23 12.39
CA THR A 84 2.14 29.76 13.26
C THR A 84 3.09 30.62 12.43
N GLU A 85 3.36 31.86 12.87
CA GLU A 85 4.13 32.90 12.15
C GLU A 85 5.54 32.48 11.69
N ALA A 86 6.08 31.36 12.19
CA ALA A 86 7.46 30.92 11.95
C ALA A 86 7.63 29.67 11.06
N ALA A 87 6.55 29.01 10.60
CA ALA A 87 6.68 27.83 9.72
C ALA A 87 5.43 27.65 8.84
N ILE A 88 5.61 27.50 7.52
CA ILE A 88 4.52 27.11 6.61
C ILE A 88 4.28 25.61 6.78
N ASN A 89 3.52 25.26 7.82
CA ASN A 89 3.01 23.90 7.98
C ASN A 89 2.08 23.60 6.81
N ARG A 90 2.18 22.40 6.24
CA ARG A 90 1.26 21.88 5.22
C ARG A 90 0.73 20.53 5.66
N ILE A 91 -0.50 20.20 5.26
CA ILE A 91 -1.04 18.85 5.38
C ILE A 91 -0.93 18.18 4.02
N ALA A 92 -0.32 17.01 4.03
CA ALA A 92 -0.24 16.09 2.91
C ALA A 92 -1.33 15.02 3.06
N GLN A 93 -2.15 14.86 2.03
CA GLN A 93 -3.17 13.84 1.95
C GLN A 93 -2.68 12.72 1.05
N MET A 94 -2.41 11.57 1.66
CA MET A 94 -1.84 10.40 1.00
C MET A 94 -2.89 9.72 0.11
N PRO A 95 -2.49 8.97 -0.94
CA PRO A 95 -3.41 8.38 -1.92
C PRO A 95 -4.03 7.08 -1.42
N PHE A 96 -4.55 7.09 -0.19
CA PHE A 96 -5.20 5.96 0.45
C PHE A 96 -6.54 6.39 1.05
N GLU A 97 -7.54 5.56 0.82
CA GLU A 97 -8.80 5.62 1.56
C GLU A 97 -8.78 4.51 2.62
N ILE A 98 -8.98 4.89 3.87
CA ILE A 98 -9.07 3.96 5.00
C ILE A 98 -10.55 3.82 5.34
N SER A 99 -11.00 2.58 5.48
CA SER A 99 -12.33 2.23 5.97
C SER A 99 -12.18 1.55 7.34
N ALA A 100 -12.75 2.16 8.38
CA ALA A 100 -12.81 1.61 9.72
C ALA A 100 -14.22 1.12 10.02
N TYR A 101 -14.34 -0.15 10.42
CA TYR A 101 -15.60 -0.82 10.72
C TYR A 101 -15.80 -0.96 12.24
N GLU A 102 -17.06 -1.03 12.68
CA GLU A 102 -17.43 -1.12 14.10
C GLU A 102 -16.83 -2.36 14.82
N ASN A 103 -16.57 -3.44 14.08
CA ASN A 103 -15.95 -4.65 14.61
C ASN A 103 -14.43 -4.53 14.82
N GLY A 104 -13.85 -3.34 14.60
CA GLY A 104 -12.42 -3.08 14.72
C GLY A 104 -11.60 -3.47 13.49
N LEU A 105 -12.22 -3.98 12.42
CA LEU A 105 -11.53 -4.16 11.15
C LEU A 105 -11.19 -2.78 10.57
N VAL A 106 -9.93 -2.60 10.18
CA VAL A 106 -9.48 -1.43 9.44
C VAL A 106 -8.80 -1.91 8.17
N ILE A 107 -9.29 -1.44 7.03
CA ILE A 107 -8.69 -1.73 5.72
C ILE A 107 -8.36 -0.45 5.00
N ALA A 108 -7.45 -0.53 4.04
CA ALA A 108 -7.15 0.58 3.17
C ALA A 108 -7.24 0.16 1.70
N ASP A 109 -7.54 1.12 0.84
CA ASP A 109 -7.56 1.00 -0.61
C ASP A 109 -6.67 2.09 -1.23
N VAL A 110 -5.93 1.73 -2.28
CA VAL A 110 -5.16 2.71 -3.07
C VAL A 110 -6.11 3.52 -3.92
N LEU A 111 -6.04 4.85 -3.80
CA LEU A 111 -6.71 5.76 -4.72
C LEU A 111 -5.90 5.82 -6.02
N VAL A 112 -6.59 5.68 -7.15
CA VAL A 112 -5.96 5.62 -8.46
C VAL A 112 -6.43 6.76 -9.36
N ASP A 113 -5.50 7.27 -10.16
CA ASP A 113 -5.78 8.14 -11.29
C ASP A 113 -6.10 7.25 -12.51
N LYS A 114 -7.36 7.25 -12.93
CA LYS A 114 -7.85 6.40 -14.02
C LYS A 114 -7.44 6.91 -15.40
N GLU A 115 -7.06 8.17 -15.52
CA GLU A 115 -6.67 8.78 -16.79
C GLU A 115 -5.21 8.50 -17.11
N ARG A 116 -4.40 8.27 -16.06
CA ARG A 116 -2.98 7.98 -16.19
C ARG A 116 -2.68 6.50 -16.01
N MET A 117 -2.19 5.86 -17.08
CA MET A 117 -1.74 4.46 -17.06
C MET A 117 -0.21 4.38 -17.06
N LEU A 118 0.36 3.57 -16.16
CA LEU A 118 1.81 3.35 -16.05
C LEU A 118 2.16 1.89 -16.29
N PRO A 119 3.32 1.59 -16.91
CA PRO A 119 3.88 0.25 -16.89
C PRO A 119 4.01 -0.26 -15.45
N ILE A 120 3.70 -1.54 -15.21
CA ILE A 120 3.73 -2.12 -13.85
C ILE A 120 5.08 -1.97 -13.16
N GLN A 121 6.18 -1.94 -13.92
CA GLN A 121 7.53 -1.70 -13.41
C GLN A 121 7.69 -0.29 -12.82
N GLU A 122 7.12 0.73 -13.49
CA GLU A 122 7.16 2.12 -13.02
C GLU A 122 6.14 2.35 -11.90
N TRP A 123 5.03 1.59 -11.91
CA TRP A 123 3.99 1.72 -10.90
C TRP A 123 4.54 1.54 -9.48
N GLY A 124 5.45 0.56 -9.29
CA GLY A 124 6.10 0.30 -8.01
C GLY A 124 7.03 1.41 -7.51
N GLU A 125 7.43 2.35 -8.35
CA GLU A 125 8.29 3.49 -7.97
C GLU A 125 7.51 4.72 -7.52
N GLN A 126 6.18 4.71 -7.66
CA GLN A 126 5.35 5.83 -7.23
C GLN A 126 5.43 6.05 -5.71
N ARG A 127 5.42 7.32 -5.32
CA ARG A 127 5.60 7.76 -3.93
C ARG A 127 4.30 7.67 -3.15
N LEU A 128 4.36 7.01 -2.00
CA LEU A 128 3.28 6.88 -1.03
C LEU A 128 3.37 7.90 0.10
N SER A 129 4.56 8.45 0.36
CA SER A 129 4.80 9.51 1.35
C SER A 129 5.98 10.39 0.93
N PHE A 130 6.04 11.61 1.47
CA PHE A 130 7.14 12.56 1.22
C PHE A 130 7.94 12.91 2.48
N ASP A 131 7.29 12.94 3.65
CA ASP A 131 7.86 13.37 4.93
C ASP A 131 7.35 12.46 6.07
N PRO A 132 8.13 12.18 7.13
CA PRO A 132 9.57 12.45 7.28
C PRO A 132 10.45 11.50 6.45
N VAL A 133 9.84 10.48 5.82
CA VAL A 133 10.55 9.52 4.98
C VAL A 133 9.82 9.39 3.65
N ARG A 134 10.59 9.50 2.55
CA ARG A 134 10.12 9.27 1.19
C ARG A 134 10.00 7.77 0.95
N LEU A 135 8.76 7.27 0.93
CA LEU A 135 8.47 5.86 0.70
C LEU A 135 7.84 5.69 -0.69
N SER A 136 8.43 4.83 -1.52
CA SER A 136 7.75 4.31 -2.71
C SER A 136 7.02 3.01 -2.38
N ILE A 137 6.09 2.59 -3.23
CA ILE A 137 5.40 1.29 -3.13
C ILE A 137 6.41 0.15 -2.96
N ARG A 138 7.42 0.11 -3.83
CA ARG A 138 8.51 -0.87 -3.79
C ARG A 138 9.23 -0.85 -2.45
N ARG A 139 9.54 0.34 -1.92
CA ARG A 139 10.25 0.49 -0.65
C ARG A 139 9.44 -0.03 0.52
N VAL A 140 8.15 0.31 0.60
CA VAL A 140 7.24 -0.21 1.63
C VAL A 140 7.20 -1.73 1.61
N ILE A 141 6.93 -2.33 0.44
CA ILE A 141 6.84 -3.79 0.30
C ILE A 141 8.12 -4.46 0.79
N ARG A 142 9.29 -3.97 0.35
CA ARG A 142 10.58 -4.56 0.71
C ARG A 142 10.89 -4.43 2.20
N GLU A 143 10.71 -3.24 2.78
CA GLU A 143 10.99 -3.05 4.20
C GLU A 143 10.10 -3.94 5.08
N VAL A 144 8.81 -4.10 4.75
CA VAL A 144 7.92 -5.00 5.50
C VAL A 144 8.24 -6.47 5.25
N ALA A 145 8.50 -6.87 4.00
CA ALA A 145 8.80 -8.27 3.65
C ALA A 145 10.15 -8.74 4.22
N ASP A 146 11.18 -7.91 4.10
CA ASP A 146 12.56 -8.29 4.44
C ASP A 146 12.81 -8.19 5.96
N LYS A 147 12.29 -7.13 6.61
CA LYS A 147 12.60 -6.81 8.01
C LYS A 147 11.42 -6.95 8.96
N GLY A 148 10.20 -6.82 8.44
CA GLY A 148 8.99 -6.76 9.28
C GLY A 148 8.26 -8.08 9.50
N GLY A 149 8.63 -9.14 8.76
CA GLY A 149 7.73 -10.30 8.70
C GLY A 149 8.28 -11.67 8.30
N GLY A 150 9.59 -11.89 8.11
CA GLY A 150 10.02 -13.27 7.82
C GLY A 150 11.49 -13.58 7.62
N ALA A 151 12.33 -12.64 7.15
CA ALA A 151 13.74 -12.97 6.87
C ALA A 151 14.69 -12.58 8.01
N HIS A 152 14.53 -11.38 8.57
CA HIS A 152 15.34 -10.90 9.69
C HIS A 152 14.49 -10.03 10.62
N VAL A 153 14.30 -10.44 11.88
CA VAL A 153 13.86 -9.50 12.93
C VAL A 153 15.11 -8.76 13.37
N ASP A 154 15.46 -7.68 12.66
CA ASP A 154 16.62 -6.87 13.00
C ASP A 154 16.31 -6.03 14.24
N SER A 155 17.19 -6.07 15.24
CA SER A 155 17.12 -5.20 16.43
C SER A 155 17.21 -3.71 16.09
N SER A 156 17.68 -3.38 14.88
CA SER A 156 17.78 -2.01 14.35
C SER A 156 16.74 -1.76 13.25
N ALA A 157 15.51 -1.45 13.65
CA ALA A 157 14.49 -1.01 12.70
C ALA A 157 14.94 0.25 11.93
N SER A 158 14.87 0.22 10.61
CA SER A 158 15.17 1.37 9.73
C SER A 158 14.27 2.56 10.07
N ALA A 159 14.65 3.78 9.68
CA ALA A 159 13.82 4.97 9.92
C ALA A 159 12.44 4.84 9.22
N GLU A 160 12.45 4.23 8.04
CA GLU A 160 11.29 3.85 7.22
C GLU A 160 10.37 2.91 7.99
N LEU A 161 10.92 1.82 8.52
CA LEU A 161 10.15 0.81 9.23
C LEU A 161 9.63 1.33 10.57
N ARG A 162 10.42 2.17 11.26
CA ARG A 162 9.97 2.88 12.47
C ARG A 162 8.81 3.81 12.17
N LEU A 163 8.87 4.60 11.10
CA LEU A 163 7.75 5.44 10.65
C LEU A 163 6.52 4.57 10.35
N MET A 164 6.70 3.47 9.61
CA MET A 164 5.58 2.59 9.25
C MET A 164 4.97 1.83 10.45
N TYR A 165 5.74 1.60 11.52
CA TYR A 165 5.24 1.01 12.76
C TYR A 165 4.67 2.03 13.75
N GLN A 166 4.72 3.32 13.44
CA GLN A 166 3.92 4.29 14.18
C GLN A 166 2.44 3.92 14.04
N ARG A 167 1.71 4.01 15.16
CA ARG A 167 0.28 3.72 15.19
C ARG A 167 -0.47 4.88 14.53
N THR A 168 -1.23 4.58 13.48
CA THR A 168 -2.37 5.37 13.01
C THR A 168 -3.45 5.41 14.10
N PRO A 169 -4.48 6.29 14.01
CA PRO A 169 -5.53 6.39 15.05
C PRO A 169 -6.08 5.00 15.41
N HIS A 170 -6.10 4.70 16.71
CA HIS A 170 -6.50 3.44 17.35
C HIS A 170 -6.47 2.17 16.47
N GLY A 171 -5.34 1.43 16.49
CA GLY A 171 -5.30 0.04 16.01
C GLY A 171 -4.14 -0.23 15.06
N ALA A 172 -4.44 -0.27 13.76
CA ALA A 172 -3.54 -0.74 12.71
C ALA A 172 -2.33 0.20 12.49
N THR A 173 -1.19 -0.38 12.12
CA THR A 173 0.02 0.38 11.75
C THR A 173 -0.03 0.85 10.29
N TYR A 174 0.76 1.88 9.95
CA TYR A 174 0.91 2.28 8.53
C TYR A 174 1.44 1.15 7.66
N ALA A 175 2.34 0.32 8.18
CA ALA A 175 2.85 -0.86 7.49
C ALA A 175 1.70 -1.79 7.08
N GLU A 176 0.80 -2.11 8.01
CA GLU A 176 -0.36 -2.96 7.77
C GLU A 176 -1.27 -2.35 6.70
N LEU A 177 -1.65 -1.07 6.87
CA LEU A 177 -2.57 -0.40 5.96
C LEU A 177 -2.02 -0.28 4.54
N PHE A 178 -0.75 0.10 4.38
CA PHE A 178 -0.14 0.18 3.05
C PHE A 178 -0.07 -1.19 2.37
N VAL A 179 0.33 -2.23 3.11
CA VAL A 179 0.41 -3.59 2.55
C VAL A 179 -0.97 -4.12 2.19
N ILE A 180 -1.99 -3.87 3.01
CA ILE A 180 -3.39 -4.26 2.70
C ILE A 180 -3.88 -3.54 1.44
N ALA A 181 -3.64 -2.23 1.34
CA ALA A 181 -4.07 -1.44 0.18
C ALA A 181 -3.42 -1.92 -1.12
N ILE A 182 -2.10 -2.14 -1.11
CA ILE A 182 -1.37 -2.68 -2.25
C ILE A 182 -1.85 -4.11 -2.57
N GLY A 183 -2.06 -4.94 -1.54
CA GLY A 183 -2.59 -6.30 -1.68
C GLY A 183 -3.93 -6.33 -2.41
N ARG A 184 -4.87 -5.47 -2.01
CA ARG A 184 -6.19 -5.35 -2.66
C ARG A 184 -6.08 -4.85 -4.08
N PHE A 185 -5.20 -3.88 -4.36
CA PHE A 185 -4.94 -3.44 -5.73
C PHE A 185 -4.40 -4.59 -6.60
N VAL A 186 -3.44 -5.36 -6.09
CA VAL A 186 -2.85 -6.52 -6.80
C VAL A 186 -3.87 -7.65 -6.99
N GLN A 187 -4.76 -7.88 -6.03
CA GLN A 187 -5.91 -8.78 -6.20
C GLN A 187 -6.75 -8.36 -7.41
N ARG A 188 -7.08 -7.06 -7.57
CA ARG A 188 -7.84 -6.57 -8.73
C ARG A 188 -7.14 -6.80 -10.06
N ILE A 189 -5.82 -6.68 -10.09
CA ILE A 189 -5.03 -7.05 -11.28
C ILE A 189 -5.22 -8.54 -11.57
N GLY A 190 -5.10 -9.40 -10.55
CA GLY A 190 -5.30 -10.84 -10.67
C GLY A 190 -6.68 -11.19 -11.22
N GLU A 191 -7.74 -10.63 -10.65
CA GLU A 191 -9.13 -10.80 -11.10
C GLU A 191 -9.28 -10.45 -12.58
N HIS A 192 -8.69 -9.32 -13.00
CA HIS A 192 -8.78 -8.89 -14.39
C HIS A 192 -8.02 -9.81 -15.35
N LEU A 193 -6.83 -10.27 -14.96
CA LEU A 193 -5.97 -11.11 -15.81
C LEU A 193 -6.48 -12.56 -15.90
N PHE A 194 -7.00 -13.11 -14.80
CA PHE A 194 -7.38 -14.52 -14.68
C PHE A 194 -8.89 -14.76 -14.63
N LYS A 195 -9.71 -13.69 -14.70
CA LYS A 195 -11.18 -13.76 -14.75
C LYS A 195 -11.80 -14.52 -13.57
N TYR A 196 -11.21 -14.41 -12.39
CA TYR A 196 -11.78 -14.90 -11.13
C TYR A 196 -12.28 -13.74 -10.27
N GLN A 197 -12.98 -14.09 -9.18
CA GLN A 197 -13.38 -13.14 -8.15
C GLN A 197 -12.60 -13.46 -6.86
N GLY A 198 -11.76 -12.52 -6.42
CA GLY A 198 -11.03 -12.66 -5.17
C GLY A 198 -11.92 -12.47 -3.96
N CYS A 199 -11.34 -12.70 -2.77
CA CYS A 199 -12.06 -12.52 -1.53
C CYS A 199 -12.57 -11.08 -1.36
N ARG A 200 -13.67 -10.92 -0.64
CA ARG A 200 -14.26 -9.62 -0.30
C ARG A 200 -14.33 -9.48 1.20
N VAL A 201 -14.44 -8.23 1.65
CA VAL A 201 -14.87 -7.97 3.02
C VAL A 201 -16.28 -8.55 3.16
N PRO A 202 -16.54 -9.40 4.16
CA PRO A 202 -17.85 -9.99 4.38
C PRO A 202 -18.97 -8.95 4.40
N GLU A 203 -20.10 -9.25 3.75
CA GLU A 203 -21.21 -8.28 3.58
C GLU A 203 -21.76 -7.80 4.93
N ASN A 204 -21.83 -8.70 5.91
CA ASN A 204 -22.27 -8.41 7.28
C ASN A 204 -21.38 -7.37 8.00
N ILE A 205 -20.14 -7.17 7.54
CA ILE A 205 -19.25 -6.12 8.03
C ILE A 205 -19.47 -4.84 7.24
N THR A 206 -19.64 -4.92 5.92
CA THR A 206 -19.83 -3.74 5.06
C THR A 206 -21.22 -3.11 5.14
N SER A 207 -22.23 -3.86 5.61
CA SER A 207 -23.60 -3.38 5.79
C SER A 207 -23.76 -2.47 7.01
N ALA A 208 -22.80 -2.50 7.93
CA ALA A 208 -22.74 -1.58 9.07
C ALA A 208 -22.23 -0.20 8.63
N GLN A 209 -22.57 0.84 9.41
CA GLN A 209 -22.00 2.16 9.22
C GLN A 209 -20.48 2.07 9.40
N HIS A 210 -19.72 2.64 8.49
CA HIS A 210 -18.26 2.65 8.55
C HIS A 210 -17.75 4.05 8.24
N GLU A 211 -16.66 4.40 8.90
CA GLU A 211 -16.00 5.68 8.70
C GLU A 211 -14.99 5.55 7.56
N LYS A 212 -15.00 6.53 6.66
CA LYS A 212 -14.03 6.65 5.58
C LYS A 212 -13.23 7.92 5.75
N TYR A 213 -11.92 7.79 5.70
CA TYR A 213 -11.02 8.93 5.79
C TYR A 213 -9.77 8.69 4.95
N ARG A 214 -9.08 9.77 4.59
CA ARG A 214 -7.77 9.68 3.96
C ARG A 214 -6.68 9.84 5.01
N LEU A 215 -5.53 9.23 4.76
CA LEU A 215 -4.37 9.42 5.61
C LEU A 215 -3.81 10.83 5.42
N LEU A 216 -3.74 11.59 6.52
CA LEU A 216 -3.19 12.94 6.58
C LEU A 216 -1.85 12.94 7.35
N VAL A 217 -0.85 13.64 6.81
CA VAL A 217 0.46 13.84 7.45
C VAL A 217 0.76 15.34 7.44
N ALA A 218 1.07 15.91 8.60
CA ALA A 218 1.56 17.28 8.68
C ALA A 218 3.07 17.30 8.36
N ALA A 219 3.52 18.23 7.53
CA ALA A 219 4.93 18.41 7.16
C ALA A 219 5.34 19.89 7.23
N HIS A 220 6.63 20.13 7.47
CA HIS A 220 7.24 21.46 7.50
C HIS A 220 7.90 21.82 6.16
N GLN A 221 7.87 23.11 5.79
CA GLN A 221 8.27 23.60 4.45
C GLN A 221 9.72 23.29 4.03
N MET A 222 10.64 23.01 4.95
CA MET A 222 12.05 22.82 4.59
C MET A 222 12.33 21.52 3.79
N ASP A 223 11.38 20.58 3.74
CA ASP A 223 11.57 19.25 3.14
C ASP A 223 11.09 19.10 1.69
N VAL A 224 10.50 20.17 1.13
CA VAL A 224 9.98 20.21 -0.23
C VAL A 224 10.85 21.13 -1.08
N ALA A 225 12.04 20.65 -1.46
CA ALA A 225 12.57 21.07 -2.76
C ALA A 225 11.55 20.59 -3.80
N GLU A 226 10.77 21.51 -4.35
CA GLU A 226 9.89 21.23 -5.49
C GLU A 226 10.70 20.58 -6.62
N PRO A 227 10.14 19.59 -7.34
CA PRO A 227 10.75 19.12 -8.59
C PRO A 227 10.78 20.22 -9.66
#